data_AF-A0A3A4S3Q4-F1
#
_entry.id   AF-A0A3A4S3Q4-F1
#
_cell.length_a   1.000
_cell.length_b   1.000
_cell.length_c   1.000
_cell.angle_alpha   90.00
_cell.angle_beta   90.00
_cell.angle_gamma   90.00
#
_symmetry.space_group_name_H-M   'P 1'
#
loop_
_entity.id
_entity.type
_entity.pdbx_description
1 polymer ?
#
loop_
_entity_poly.entity_id
_entity_poly.type
_entity_poly.pdbx_seq_one_letter_code
_entity_poly.pdbx_strand_id
1 'polypeptide(L)'
;MKKAITIVIGILFLTASISFADSEVSGKVINKANVKKSANIAMGEDATASMGSVKLKDSNVSGTVVNKADVKKSANIAIGQKAKANMGSVTMKDSDVSGKVINKADINKSANIAAGQRATANMGSVTMKDSDVSGKVVNKADVKKSANIAMGQGATANMGAVTMKGSDVSGKVINKAEVKKSANIAIGEDATANMGAVTMKDSNVSGKVINKADVNKSANIAAGKDSEASMGSVTME
;
A
#
# COMPACT_ATOMS: atom_id res chain seq x y z
N MET A 1 -6.61 -26.01 -13.88
CA MET A 1 -5.78 -25.02 -14.59
C MET A 1 -4.35 -25.17 -14.09
N LYS A 2 -3.36 -25.31 -14.98
CA LYS A 2 -1.96 -25.48 -14.59
C LYS A 2 -1.46 -24.17 -13.97
N LYS A 3 -1.05 -24.19 -12.70
CA LYS A 3 -0.37 -23.05 -12.06
C LYS A 3 0.88 -22.74 -12.87
N ALA A 4 1.01 -21.51 -13.36
CA ALA A 4 2.22 -21.09 -14.05
C ALA A 4 3.30 -20.82 -12.99
N ILE A 5 3.97 -21.87 -12.53
CA ILE A 5 5.02 -21.77 -11.51
C ILE A 5 6.20 -21.00 -12.10
N THR A 6 6.22 -19.69 -11.89
CA THR A 6 7.40 -18.86 -12.16
C THR A 6 8.28 -18.91 -10.93
N ILE A 7 9.21 -19.87 -10.87
CA ILE A 7 10.21 -19.96 -9.80
C ILE A 7 11.20 -18.82 -9.97
N VAL A 8 11.01 -17.75 -9.19
CA VAL A 8 11.97 -16.64 -9.12
C VAL A 8 12.92 -16.88 -7.95
N ILE A 9 14.19 -17.14 -8.24
CA ILE A 9 15.26 -17.22 -7.23
C ILE A 9 15.94 -15.85 -7.16
N GLY A 10 15.55 -15.05 -6.18
CA GLY A 10 16.24 -13.81 -5.79
C GLY A 10 16.51 -12.79 -6.93
N ILE A 11 15.48 -12.04 -7.34
CA ILE A 11 15.62 -11.02 -8.40
C ILE A 11 15.56 -9.60 -7.80
N LEU A 12 16.55 -8.78 -8.19
CA LEU A 12 16.55 -7.34 -8.01
C LEU A 12 15.95 -6.69 -9.26
N PHE A 13 14.85 -5.96 -9.10
CA PHE A 13 14.30 -5.14 -10.18
C PHE A 13 14.64 -3.67 -9.93
N LEU A 14 15.19 -3.04 -10.97
CA LEU A 14 15.39 -1.59 -11.07
C LEU A 14 14.25 -0.95 -11.87
N THR A 15 13.03 -1.45 -11.70
CA THR A 15 11.85 -1.01 -12.44
C THR A 15 11.05 0.00 -11.63
N ALA A 16 10.13 0.70 -12.30
CA ALA A 16 9.19 1.56 -11.60
C ALA A 16 8.36 0.74 -10.61
N SER A 17 7.87 -0.45 -10.96
CA SER A 17 7.11 -1.33 -10.05
C SER A 17 7.32 -2.80 -10.41
N ILE A 18 7.01 -3.69 -9.47
CA ILE A 18 6.97 -5.15 -9.69
C ILE A 18 5.57 -5.66 -9.33
N SER A 19 5.04 -6.58 -10.13
CA SER A 19 3.81 -7.31 -9.82
C SER A 19 4.03 -8.79 -10.03
N PHE A 20 3.64 -9.61 -9.05
CA PHE A 20 3.51 -11.05 -9.16
C PHE A 20 2.04 -11.44 -9.09
N ALA A 21 1.68 -12.44 -9.89
CA ALA A 21 0.35 -13.05 -9.92
C ALA A 21 0.55 -14.56 -10.09
N ASP A 22 -0.15 -15.39 -9.30
CA ASP A 22 -0.04 -16.86 -9.36
C ASP A 22 1.41 -17.37 -9.33
N SER A 23 2.21 -16.84 -8.40
CA SER A 23 3.67 -17.03 -8.39
C SER A 23 4.16 -17.73 -7.12
N GLU A 24 5.14 -18.62 -7.29
CA GLU A 24 5.90 -19.26 -6.20
C GLU A 24 7.33 -18.72 -6.21
N VAL A 25 7.70 -17.93 -5.21
CA VAL A 25 8.99 -17.25 -5.15
C VAL A 25 9.81 -17.78 -3.97
N SER A 26 11.02 -18.24 -4.24
CA SER A 26 11.97 -18.65 -3.20
C SER A 26 13.06 -17.61 -3.02
N GLY A 27 13.18 -17.08 -1.80
CA GLY A 27 14.20 -16.09 -1.44
C GLY A 27 13.68 -14.65 -1.37
N LYS A 28 14.32 -13.72 -2.10
CA LYS A 28 14.06 -12.28 -1.94
C LYS A 28 13.39 -11.67 -3.17
N VAL A 29 12.28 -10.98 -2.95
CA VAL A 29 11.70 -10.02 -3.90
C VAL A 29 12.19 -8.64 -3.51
N ILE A 30 12.97 -7.99 -4.37
CA ILE A 30 13.50 -6.65 -4.09
C ILE A 30 13.14 -5.68 -5.22
N ASN A 31 12.30 -4.70 -4.91
CA ASN A 31 12.12 -3.51 -5.72
C ASN A 31 13.01 -2.39 -5.20
N LYS A 32 13.79 -1.76 -6.09
CA LYS A 32 14.54 -0.53 -5.79
C LYS A 32 14.22 0.51 -6.85
N ALA A 33 13.14 1.25 -6.62
CA ALA A 33 12.63 2.26 -7.55
C ALA A 33 13.14 3.66 -7.19
N ASN A 34 13.50 4.42 -8.22
CA ASN A 34 13.84 5.83 -8.13
C ASN A 34 13.11 6.58 -9.25
N VAL A 35 11.98 7.20 -8.93
CA VAL A 35 11.08 7.85 -9.89
C VAL A 35 11.08 9.35 -9.64
N LYS A 36 11.39 10.14 -10.68
CA LYS A 36 11.52 11.59 -10.57
C LYS A 36 10.87 12.26 -11.77
N LYS A 37 10.02 13.27 -11.51
CA LYS A 37 9.38 14.08 -12.56
C LYS A 37 8.63 13.24 -13.60
N SER A 38 7.90 12.22 -13.15
CA SER A 38 7.22 11.28 -14.04
C SER A 38 5.72 11.30 -13.82
N ALA A 39 4.97 10.91 -14.85
CA ALA A 39 3.55 10.64 -14.76
C ALA A 39 3.28 9.18 -15.17
N ASN A 40 2.43 8.48 -14.42
CA ASN A 40 1.92 7.16 -14.76
C ASN A 40 0.40 7.21 -14.67
N ILE A 41 -0.29 6.97 -15.78
CA ILE A 41 -1.73 7.16 -15.88
C ILE A 41 -2.35 5.88 -16.45
N ALA A 42 -3.35 5.35 -15.76
CA ALA A 42 -4.17 4.24 -16.22
C ALA A 42 -5.64 4.67 -16.23
N MET A 43 -6.37 4.37 -17.30
CA MET A 43 -7.79 4.68 -17.44
C MET A 43 -8.54 3.46 -17.95
N GLY A 44 -9.73 3.20 -17.40
CA GLY A 44 -10.58 2.05 -17.75
C GLY A 44 -11.10 1.31 -16.52
N GLU A 45 -12.02 0.37 -16.75
CA GLU A 45 -12.43 -0.56 -15.70
C GLU A 45 -11.21 -1.33 -15.15
N ASP A 46 -11.13 -1.48 -13.82
CA ASP A 46 -10.02 -2.12 -13.11
C ASP A 46 -8.63 -1.46 -13.34
N ALA A 47 -8.60 -0.21 -13.81
CA ALA A 47 -7.37 0.53 -14.07
C ALA A 47 -6.42 0.50 -12.87
N THR A 48 -5.19 0.02 -13.10
CA THR A 48 -4.15 -0.03 -12.06
C THR A 48 -2.94 0.77 -12.50
N ALA A 49 -2.62 1.84 -11.78
CA ALA A 49 -1.40 2.61 -11.94
C ALA A 49 -0.47 2.34 -10.74
N SER A 50 0.73 1.81 -10.98
CA SER A 50 1.69 1.49 -9.92
C SER A 50 3.04 2.16 -10.19
N MET A 51 3.51 2.96 -9.22
CA MET A 51 4.78 3.69 -9.29
C MET A 51 5.60 3.50 -8.01
N GLY A 52 6.75 2.85 -8.10
CA GLY A 52 7.60 2.54 -6.96
C GLY A 52 7.04 1.42 -6.08
N SER A 53 6.24 0.51 -6.62
CA SER A 53 5.41 -0.38 -5.80
C SER A 53 5.67 -1.87 -6.06
N VAL A 54 5.35 -2.69 -5.06
CA VAL A 54 5.31 -4.15 -5.18
C VAL A 54 3.85 -4.60 -5.02
N LYS A 55 3.40 -5.46 -5.93
CA LYS A 55 2.07 -6.10 -5.85
C LYS A 55 2.23 -7.61 -5.87
N LEU A 56 1.59 -8.28 -4.93
CA LEU A 56 1.45 -9.74 -4.90
C LEU A 56 -0.04 -10.07 -4.99
N LYS A 57 -0.38 -11.00 -5.88
CA LYS A 57 -1.74 -11.52 -6.03
C LYS A 57 -1.65 -13.03 -6.16
N ASP A 58 -2.43 -13.79 -5.40
CA ASP A 58 -2.44 -15.26 -5.52
C ASP A 58 -1.01 -15.85 -5.45
N SER A 59 -0.12 -15.29 -4.61
CA SER A 59 1.33 -15.59 -4.68
C SER A 59 1.90 -16.02 -3.33
N ASN A 60 2.83 -16.96 -3.38
CA ASN A 60 3.56 -17.46 -2.23
C ASN A 60 5.03 -17.06 -2.31
N VAL A 61 5.54 -16.41 -1.25
CA VAL A 61 6.94 -15.99 -1.17
C VAL A 61 7.59 -16.63 0.04
N SER A 62 8.45 -17.63 -0.21
CA SER A 62 9.31 -18.21 0.81
C SER A 62 10.56 -17.35 1.05
N GLY A 63 10.34 -16.21 1.72
CA GLY A 63 11.43 -15.34 2.17
C GLY A 63 11.03 -13.89 2.42
N THR A 64 11.70 -12.94 1.76
CA THR A 64 11.57 -11.51 2.08
C THR A 64 11.14 -10.68 0.87
N VAL A 65 10.08 -9.90 1.06
CA VAL A 65 9.63 -8.85 0.15
C VAL A 65 10.17 -7.51 0.64
N VAL A 66 10.93 -6.83 -0.20
CA VAL A 66 11.48 -5.49 0.09
C VAL A 66 11.08 -4.53 -1.02
N ASN A 67 10.34 -3.49 -0.67
CA ASN A 67 10.14 -2.33 -1.52
C ASN A 67 10.98 -1.16 -0.99
N LYS A 68 11.86 -0.62 -1.83
CA LYS A 68 12.59 0.63 -1.58
C LYS A 68 12.23 1.60 -2.69
N ALA A 69 11.42 2.60 -2.37
CA ALA A 69 10.93 3.57 -3.33
C ALA A 69 11.36 4.98 -2.95
N ASP A 70 12.00 5.68 -3.88
CA ASP A 70 12.20 7.12 -3.84
C ASP A 70 11.36 7.74 -4.98
N VAL A 71 10.30 8.47 -4.66
CA VAL A 71 9.37 9.06 -5.64
C VAL A 71 9.25 10.57 -5.42
N LYS A 72 9.80 11.36 -6.35
CA LYS A 72 9.80 12.84 -6.24
C LYS A 72 9.10 13.50 -7.42
N LYS A 73 8.30 14.53 -7.14
CA LYS A 73 7.69 15.41 -8.17
C LYS A 73 6.92 14.60 -9.23
N SER A 74 6.19 13.57 -8.83
CA SER A 74 5.58 12.62 -9.77
C SER A 74 4.08 12.46 -9.54
N ALA A 75 3.37 12.04 -10.58
CA ALA A 75 1.93 11.79 -10.55
C ALA A 75 1.64 10.33 -10.91
N ASN A 76 0.84 9.64 -10.09
CA ASN A 76 0.36 8.29 -10.36
C ASN A 76 -1.17 8.30 -10.28
N ILE A 77 -1.84 8.07 -11.41
CA ILE A 77 -3.28 8.33 -11.55
C ILE A 77 -3.96 7.08 -12.13
N ALA A 78 -5.01 6.60 -11.48
CA ALA A 78 -5.87 5.54 -11.97
C ALA A 78 -7.33 6.02 -12.00
N ILE A 79 -8.02 5.89 -13.13
CA ILE A 79 -9.42 6.34 -13.28
C ILE A 79 -10.27 5.21 -13.85
N GLY A 80 -11.37 4.89 -13.17
CA GLY A 80 -12.36 3.90 -13.56
C GLY A 80 -12.92 3.11 -12.37
N GLN A 81 -13.90 2.25 -12.63
CA GLN A 81 -14.44 1.38 -11.58
C GLN A 81 -13.31 0.49 -11.02
N LYS A 82 -13.22 0.36 -9.70
CA LYS A 82 -12.19 -0.38 -8.95
C LYS A 82 -10.76 0.10 -9.24
N ALA A 83 -10.59 1.36 -9.65
CA ALA A 83 -9.29 1.93 -9.95
C ALA A 83 -8.32 1.84 -8.76
N LYS A 84 -7.06 1.48 -9.03
CA LYS A 84 -6.01 1.31 -8.01
C LYS A 84 -4.78 2.13 -8.36
N ALA A 85 -4.45 3.11 -7.53
CA ALA A 85 -3.24 3.90 -7.64
C ALA A 85 -2.27 3.53 -6.50
N ASN A 86 -1.14 2.88 -6.80
CA ASN A 86 -0.16 2.45 -5.81
C ASN A 86 1.17 3.19 -5.99
N MET A 87 1.49 4.13 -5.11
CA MET A 87 2.76 4.86 -5.12
C MET A 87 3.63 4.46 -3.92
N GLY A 88 4.85 3.95 -4.16
CA GLY A 88 5.78 3.61 -3.09
C GLY A 88 5.24 2.56 -2.10
N SER A 89 4.35 1.67 -2.55
CA SER A 89 3.55 0.83 -1.66
C SER A 89 3.78 -0.66 -1.89
N VAL A 90 3.46 -1.46 -0.88
CA VAL A 90 3.33 -2.91 -1.02
C VAL A 90 1.86 -3.28 -0.91
N THR A 91 1.35 -4.02 -1.89
CA THR A 91 -0.04 -4.50 -1.88
C THR A 91 -0.04 -6.02 -2.02
N MET A 92 -0.79 -6.70 -1.17
CA MET A 92 -0.93 -8.15 -1.14
C MET A 92 -2.42 -8.49 -1.17
N LYS A 93 -2.77 -9.45 -2.01
CA LYS A 93 -4.12 -9.99 -2.10
C LYS A 93 -4.02 -11.50 -2.28
N ASP A 94 -4.70 -12.28 -1.45
CA ASP A 94 -4.70 -13.74 -1.56
C ASP A 94 -3.25 -14.29 -1.59
N SER A 95 -2.34 -13.79 -0.75
CA SER A 95 -0.91 -14.06 -0.89
C SER A 95 -0.22 -14.30 0.45
N ASP A 96 0.70 -15.27 0.48
CA ASP A 96 1.42 -15.66 1.68
C ASP A 96 2.91 -15.32 1.57
N VAL A 97 3.47 -14.77 2.65
CA VAL A 97 4.91 -14.48 2.76
C VAL A 97 5.47 -15.16 4.00
N SER A 98 6.24 -16.22 3.80
CA SER A 98 6.95 -16.89 4.90
C SER A 98 8.27 -16.19 5.25
N GLY A 99 8.14 -14.98 5.80
CA GLY A 99 9.26 -14.21 6.30
C GLY A 99 8.92 -12.75 6.56
N LYS A 100 9.41 -11.82 5.73
CA LYS A 100 9.30 -10.38 6.02
C LYS A 100 8.75 -9.60 4.84
N VAL A 101 7.85 -8.68 5.13
CA VAL A 101 7.41 -7.63 4.22
C VAL A 101 7.96 -6.30 4.72
N ILE A 102 8.79 -5.65 3.91
CA ILE A 102 9.47 -4.40 4.27
C ILE A 102 9.19 -3.37 3.20
N ASN A 103 8.42 -2.34 3.53
CA ASN A 103 8.24 -1.17 2.71
C ASN A 103 9.09 0.00 3.25
N LYS A 104 9.90 0.61 2.38
CA LYS A 104 10.67 1.82 2.66
C LYS A 104 10.38 2.83 1.55
N ALA A 105 9.58 3.84 1.85
CA ALA A 105 9.13 4.83 0.88
C ALA A 105 9.53 6.24 1.31
N ASP A 106 10.19 6.98 0.41
CA ASP A 106 10.40 8.43 0.48
C ASP A 106 9.62 9.05 -0.68
N ILE A 107 8.57 9.81 -0.37
CA ILE A 107 7.65 10.38 -1.35
C ILE A 107 7.56 11.89 -1.14
N ASN A 108 8.00 12.67 -2.12
CA ASN A 108 8.12 14.12 -1.99
C ASN A 108 7.47 14.88 -3.16
N LYS A 109 6.57 15.81 -2.86
CA LYS A 109 5.91 16.66 -3.88
C LYS A 109 5.20 15.84 -4.95
N SER A 110 4.51 14.77 -4.56
CA SER A 110 3.90 13.82 -5.50
C SER A 110 2.40 13.69 -5.28
N ALA A 111 1.68 13.26 -6.31
CA ALA A 111 0.24 13.03 -6.28
C ALA A 111 -0.07 11.57 -6.64
N ASN A 112 -0.87 10.90 -5.82
CA ASN A 112 -1.40 9.56 -6.08
C ASN A 112 -2.91 9.63 -6.05
N ILE A 113 -3.57 9.37 -7.18
CA ILE A 113 -5.00 9.62 -7.34
C ILE A 113 -5.68 8.37 -7.91
N ALA A 114 -6.71 7.89 -7.23
CA ALA A 114 -7.63 6.87 -7.74
C ALA A 114 -9.06 7.44 -7.78
N ALA A 115 -9.76 7.32 -8.91
CA ALA A 115 -11.13 7.82 -9.03
C ALA A 115 -12.07 6.80 -9.68
N GLY A 116 -13.22 6.56 -9.07
CA GLY A 116 -14.26 5.63 -9.49
C GLY A 116 -14.83 4.83 -8.31
N GLN A 117 -15.95 4.12 -8.51
CA GLN A 117 -16.51 3.26 -7.46
C GLN A 117 -15.47 2.22 -7.01
N ARG A 118 -15.30 2.06 -5.69
CA ARG A 118 -14.29 1.20 -5.04
C ARG A 118 -12.84 1.57 -5.41
N ALA A 119 -12.59 2.86 -5.66
CA ALA A 119 -11.24 3.34 -5.93
C ALA A 119 -10.33 3.17 -4.70
N THR A 120 -9.08 2.78 -4.91
CA THR A 120 -8.08 2.64 -3.84
C THR A 120 -6.80 3.37 -4.20
N ALA A 121 -6.37 4.29 -3.33
CA ALA A 121 -5.12 5.02 -3.45
C ALA A 121 -4.19 4.68 -2.29
N ASN A 122 -3.07 4.01 -2.58
CA ASN A 122 -2.05 3.63 -1.61
C ASN A 122 -0.77 4.45 -1.84
N MET A 123 -0.36 5.28 -0.89
CA MET A 123 0.86 6.08 -0.94
C MET A 123 1.78 5.77 0.24
N GLY A 124 2.93 5.13 -0.01
CA GLY A 124 3.88 4.77 1.04
C GLY A 124 3.30 3.76 2.05
N SER A 125 2.38 2.91 1.62
CA SER A 125 1.59 2.06 2.52
C SER A 125 1.87 0.58 2.31
N VAL A 126 1.52 -0.23 3.31
CA VAL A 126 1.38 -1.68 3.16
C VAL A 126 -0.09 -2.02 3.28
N THR A 127 -0.65 -2.69 2.27
CA THR A 127 -2.05 -3.12 2.27
C THR A 127 -2.12 -4.62 2.04
N MET A 128 -2.79 -5.32 2.93
CA MET A 128 -2.99 -6.76 2.90
C MET A 128 -4.48 -7.05 2.89
N LYS A 129 -4.90 -7.91 1.98
CA LYS A 129 -6.26 -8.42 1.92
C LYS A 129 -6.20 -9.94 1.76
N ASP A 130 -6.83 -10.67 2.66
CA ASP A 130 -6.89 -12.14 2.60
C ASP A 130 -5.46 -12.72 2.42
N SER A 131 -4.50 -12.28 3.25
CA SER A 131 -3.07 -12.53 3.03
C SER A 131 -2.32 -12.73 4.34
N ASP A 132 -1.41 -13.70 4.37
CA ASP A 132 -0.69 -14.04 5.60
C ASP A 132 0.81 -13.74 5.54
N VAL A 133 1.38 -13.31 6.67
CA VAL A 133 2.82 -13.09 6.82
C VAL A 133 3.34 -13.81 8.06
N SER A 134 4.09 -14.89 7.86
CA SER A 134 4.76 -15.59 8.96
C SER A 134 6.09 -14.96 9.36
N GLY A 135 6.00 -13.70 9.80
CA GLY A 135 7.12 -13.00 10.41
C GLY A 135 6.84 -11.53 10.68
N LYS A 136 7.39 -10.61 9.87
CA LYS A 136 7.27 -9.17 10.15
C LYS A 136 6.74 -8.37 8.97
N VAL A 137 5.80 -7.49 9.27
CA VAL A 137 5.39 -6.40 8.39
C VAL A 137 6.02 -5.11 8.92
N VAL A 138 6.85 -4.47 8.12
CA VAL A 138 7.52 -3.22 8.47
C VAL A 138 7.25 -2.18 7.40
N ASN A 139 6.50 -1.15 7.74
CA ASN A 139 6.32 0.02 6.90
C ASN A 139 7.14 1.19 7.45
N LYS A 140 8.05 1.73 6.64
CA LYS A 140 8.77 2.97 6.93
C LYS A 140 8.49 3.96 5.80
N ALA A 141 7.63 4.93 6.07
CA ALA A 141 7.17 5.90 5.09
C ALA A 141 7.54 7.32 5.51
N ASP A 142 8.12 8.08 4.59
CA ASP A 142 8.35 9.52 4.70
C ASP A 142 7.62 10.21 3.55
N VAL A 143 6.51 10.89 3.85
CA VAL A 143 5.62 11.49 2.85
C VAL A 143 5.53 13.00 3.09
N LYS A 144 6.09 13.77 2.16
CA LYS A 144 6.26 15.23 2.29
C LYS A 144 5.63 15.99 1.14
N LYS A 145 4.77 16.97 1.44
CA LYS A 145 4.18 17.88 0.43
C LYS A 145 3.42 17.13 -0.67
N SER A 146 2.73 16.05 -0.30
CA SER A 146 2.13 15.12 -1.26
C SER A 146 0.62 14.97 -1.02
N ALA A 147 -0.09 14.52 -2.05
CA ALA A 147 -1.53 14.26 -1.98
C ALA A 147 -1.85 12.82 -2.37
N ASN A 148 -2.58 12.11 -1.53
CA ASN A 148 -3.14 10.79 -1.80
C ASN A 148 -4.67 10.91 -1.80
N ILE A 149 -5.32 10.64 -2.93
CA ILE A 149 -6.73 10.93 -3.13
C ILE A 149 -7.43 9.70 -3.70
N ALA A 150 -8.51 9.26 -3.05
CA ALA A 150 -9.45 8.28 -3.56
C ALA A 150 -10.86 8.88 -3.63
N MET A 151 -11.57 8.72 -4.75
CA MET A 151 -12.93 9.28 -4.90
C MET A 151 -13.88 8.25 -5.50
N GLY A 152 -15.08 8.13 -4.94
CA GLY A 152 -16.16 7.22 -5.33
C GLY A 152 -16.72 6.44 -4.15
N GLN A 153 -17.89 5.81 -4.31
CA GLN A 153 -18.47 4.93 -3.28
C GLN A 153 -17.49 3.80 -2.93
N GLY A 154 -17.23 3.56 -1.65
CA GLY A 154 -16.25 2.61 -1.14
C GLY A 154 -14.80 3.03 -1.43
N ALA A 155 -14.52 4.33 -1.58
CA ALA A 155 -13.17 4.82 -1.82
C ALA A 155 -12.27 4.61 -0.60
N THR A 156 -11.04 4.16 -0.83
CA THR A 156 -10.06 3.97 0.24
C THR A 156 -8.75 4.69 -0.08
N ALA A 157 -8.30 5.56 0.83
CA ALA A 157 -7.03 6.26 0.72
C ALA A 157 -6.11 5.89 1.89
N ASN A 158 -4.98 5.24 1.61
CA ASN A 158 -3.99 4.83 2.61
C ASN A 158 -2.67 5.58 2.40
N MET A 159 -2.29 6.50 3.30
CA MET A 159 -1.04 7.24 3.25
C MET A 159 -0.13 6.90 4.44
N GLY A 160 1.03 6.29 4.18
CA GLY A 160 1.97 5.90 5.23
C GLY A 160 1.36 4.91 6.23
N ALA A 161 0.36 4.14 5.80
CA ALA A 161 -0.43 3.29 6.68
C ALA A 161 -0.07 1.80 6.50
N VAL A 162 -0.46 1.00 7.48
CA VAL A 162 -0.58 -0.45 7.34
C VAL A 162 -2.06 -0.80 7.46
N THR A 163 -2.63 -1.44 6.44
CA THR A 163 -4.05 -1.82 6.43
C THR A 163 -4.16 -3.30 6.16
N MET A 164 -4.90 -4.01 7.00
CA MET A 164 -5.10 -5.46 6.95
C MET A 164 -6.60 -5.75 6.95
N LYS A 165 -7.04 -6.61 6.03
CA LYS A 165 -8.41 -7.12 5.97
C LYS A 165 -8.38 -8.63 5.78
N GLY A 166 -8.99 -9.41 6.68
CA GLY A 166 -8.97 -10.87 6.57
C GLY A 166 -7.55 -11.45 6.56
N SER A 167 -6.59 -10.81 7.24
CA SER A 167 -5.17 -11.08 7.05
C SER A 167 -4.45 -11.32 8.38
N ASP A 168 -3.56 -12.31 8.43
CA ASP A 168 -2.85 -12.65 9.66
C ASP A 168 -1.34 -12.38 9.59
N VAL A 169 -0.78 -11.89 10.69
CA VAL A 169 0.66 -11.73 10.85
C VAL A 169 1.12 -12.49 12.10
N SER A 170 1.79 -13.62 11.91
CA SER A 170 2.34 -14.41 13.01
C SER A 170 3.68 -13.86 13.54
N GLY A 171 3.71 -12.54 13.77
CA GLY A 171 4.83 -11.85 14.38
C GLY A 171 4.55 -10.37 14.62
N LYS A 172 5.31 -9.45 14.02
CA LYS A 172 5.20 -8.01 14.35
C LYS A 172 4.71 -7.18 13.18
N VAL A 173 3.81 -6.24 13.48
CA VAL A 173 3.47 -5.12 12.61
C VAL A 173 4.14 -3.87 13.16
N ILE A 174 4.99 -3.24 12.36
CA ILE A 174 5.71 -2.02 12.72
C ILE A 174 5.44 -0.97 11.65
N ASN A 175 4.66 0.05 12.00
CA ASN A 175 4.46 1.22 11.16
C ASN A 175 5.26 2.40 11.69
N LYS A 176 6.13 2.96 10.86
CA LYS A 176 6.92 4.17 11.14
C LYS A 176 6.64 5.18 10.03
N ALA A 177 5.71 6.08 10.28
CA ALA A 177 5.24 7.04 9.29
C ALA A 177 5.62 8.47 9.70
N GLU A 178 6.25 9.22 8.79
CA GLU A 178 6.46 10.65 8.90
C GLU A 178 5.67 11.31 7.76
N VAL A 179 4.60 12.05 8.08
CA VAL A 179 3.71 12.66 7.09
C VAL A 179 3.65 14.17 7.32
N LYS A 180 4.28 14.95 6.44
CA LYS A 180 4.42 16.42 6.62
C LYS A 180 3.87 17.22 5.45
N LYS A 181 2.99 18.19 5.75
CA LYS A 181 2.40 19.08 4.73
C LYS A 181 1.67 18.31 3.63
N SER A 182 0.99 17.23 3.97
CA SER A 182 0.40 16.30 3.01
C SER A 182 -1.10 16.12 3.26
N ALA A 183 -1.83 15.65 2.26
CA ALA A 183 -3.26 15.40 2.36
C ALA A 183 -3.59 13.95 1.95
N ASN A 184 -4.32 13.23 2.80
CA ASN A 184 -4.91 11.93 2.49
C ASN A 184 -6.42 12.09 2.49
N ILE A 185 -7.06 11.83 1.35
CA ILE A 185 -8.45 12.20 1.12
C ILE A 185 -9.18 11.01 0.50
N ALA A 186 -10.26 10.56 1.14
CA ALA A 186 -11.23 9.62 0.59
C ALA A 186 -12.61 10.29 0.56
N ILE A 187 -13.30 10.27 -0.59
CA ILE A 187 -14.62 10.90 -0.76
C ILE A 187 -15.59 9.91 -1.38
N GLY A 188 -16.75 9.72 -0.74
CA GLY A 188 -17.84 8.82 -1.17
C GLY A 188 -18.54 8.19 0.02
N GLU A 189 -19.72 7.58 -0.19
CA GLU A 189 -20.30 6.67 0.80
C GLU A 189 -19.31 5.53 1.09
N ASP A 190 -19.20 5.09 2.35
CA ASP A 190 -18.24 4.09 2.82
C ASP A 190 -16.76 4.47 2.55
N ALA A 191 -16.45 5.78 2.53
CA ALA A 191 -15.08 6.22 2.31
C ALA A 191 -14.19 5.97 3.54
N THR A 192 -13.00 5.41 3.32
CA THR A 192 -12.02 5.15 4.38
C THR A 192 -10.71 5.89 4.10
N ALA A 193 -10.23 6.70 5.04
CA ALA A 193 -8.96 7.40 4.94
C ALA A 193 -8.02 7.03 6.10
N ASN A 194 -6.91 6.35 5.80
CA ASN A 194 -5.91 5.93 6.78
C ASN A 194 -4.60 6.70 6.57
N MET A 195 -4.22 7.58 7.50
CA MET A 195 -2.98 8.35 7.45
C MET A 195 -2.07 8.02 8.62
N GLY A 196 -0.92 7.40 8.37
CA GLY A 196 0.02 7.00 9.42
C GLY A 196 -0.59 6.02 10.42
N ALA A 197 -1.70 5.35 10.07
CA ALA A 197 -2.44 4.46 10.95
C ALA A 197 -2.05 3.00 10.71
N VAL A 198 -2.36 2.15 11.69
CA VAL A 198 -2.48 0.70 11.50
C VAL A 198 -3.96 0.35 11.63
N THR A 199 -4.56 -0.19 10.58
CA THR A 199 -5.97 -0.62 10.60
C THR A 199 -6.07 -2.10 10.32
N MET A 200 -6.84 -2.80 11.15
CA MET A 200 -6.99 -4.25 11.11
C MET A 200 -8.49 -4.56 11.18
N LYS A 201 -9.02 -5.20 10.13
CA LYS A 201 -10.40 -5.65 10.05
C LYS A 201 -10.43 -7.15 9.84
N ASP A 202 -11.13 -7.89 10.69
CA ASP A 202 -11.17 -9.36 10.61
C ASP A 202 -9.74 -9.97 10.52
N SER A 203 -8.80 -9.42 11.27
CA SER A 203 -7.36 -9.67 11.09
C SER A 203 -6.66 -9.86 12.42
N ASN A 204 -5.66 -10.75 12.48
CA ASN A 204 -4.94 -11.03 13.71
C ASN A 204 -3.43 -10.74 13.61
N VAL A 205 -2.84 -10.27 14.71
CA VAL A 205 -1.39 -10.13 14.87
C VAL A 205 -1.00 -10.83 16.16
N SER A 206 -0.34 -12.00 16.05
CA SER A 206 0.00 -12.80 17.24
C SER A 206 1.12 -12.19 18.10
N GLY A 207 1.87 -11.23 17.55
CA GLY A 207 2.91 -10.51 18.28
C GLY A 207 2.51 -9.06 18.60
N LYS A 208 3.41 -8.13 18.29
CA LYS A 208 3.23 -6.71 18.66
C LYS A 208 2.84 -5.87 17.46
N VAL A 209 1.86 -4.99 17.66
CA VAL A 209 1.58 -3.85 16.79
C VAL A 209 2.27 -2.61 17.37
N ILE A 210 3.16 -2.01 16.60
CA ILE A 210 3.87 -0.78 16.97
C ILE A 210 3.57 0.25 15.90
N ASN A 211 2.78 1.28 16.24
CA ASN A 211 2.58 2.43 15.39
C ASN A 211 3.35 3.64 15.93
N LYS A 212 4.30 4.15 15.15
CA LYS A 212 5.01 5.39 15.41
C LYS A 212 4.77 6.34 14.25
N ALA A 213 3.75 7.17 14.39
CA ALA A 213 3.36 8.16 13.40
C ALA A 213 3.68 9.58 13.88
N ASP A 214 4.37 10.35 13.03
CA ASP A 214 4.53 11.80 13.16
C ASP A 214 3.78 12.45 11.99
N VAL A 215 2.60 13.01 12.27
CA VAL A 215 1.75 13.67 11.30
C VAL A 215 1.73 15.17 11.60
N ASN A 216 2.33 15.99 10.73
CA ASN A 216 2.52 17.41 10.97
C ASN A 216 1.99 18.27 9.81
N LYS A 217 1.12 19.23 10.11
CA LYS A 217 0.52 20.15 9.12
C LYS A 217 -0.12 19.39 7.94
N SER A 218 -0.77 18.27 8.24
CA SER A 218 -1.34 17.36 7.26
C SER A 218 -2.82 17.15 7.56
N ALA A 219 -3.59 16.75 6.55
CA ALA A 219 -5.03 16.51 6.68
C ALA A 219 -5.37 15.09 6.26
N ASN A 220 -6.12 14.36 7.11
CA ASN A 220 -6.72 13.08 6.77
C ASN A 220 -8.23 13.26 6.74
N ILE A 221 -8.85 13.06 5.58
CA ILE A 221 -10.25 13.40 5.33
C ILE A 221 -10.94 12.17 4.75
N ALA A 222 -11.99 11.70 5.41
CA ALA A 222 -12.98 10.82 4.84
C ALA A 222 -14.32 11.57 4.83
N ALA A 223 -14.96 11.66 3.66
CA ALA A 223 -16.18 12.45 3.49
C ALA A 223 -17.25 11.68 2.73
N GLY A 224 -18.40 11.48 3.37
CA GLY A 224 -19.56 10.77 2.85
C GLY A 224 -20.32 10.08 3.99
N LYS A 225 -21.41 9.40 3.64
CA LYS A 225 -22.14 8.54 4.58
C LYS A 225 -21.25 7.36 4.99
N ASP A 226 -21.35 6.94 6.25
CA ASP A 226 -20.62 5.79 6.80
C ASP A 226 -19.10 5.82 6.54
N SER A 227 -18.52 7.03 6.60
CA SER A 227 -17.11 7.27 6.29
C SER A 227 -16.24 7.35 7.53
N GLU A 228 -15.01 6.85 7.42
CA GLU A 228 -14.09 6.68 8.54
C GLU A 228 -12.70 7.23 8.22
N ALA A 229 -12.13 7.96 9.17
CA ALA A 229 -10.77 8.51 9.06
C ALA A 229 -9.93 8.12 10.28
N SER A 230 -8.88 7.33 10.05
CA SER A 230 -7.89 6.94 11.07
C SER A 230 -6.57 7.67 10.85
N MET A 231 -6.15 8.52 11.80
CA MET A 231 -4.89 9.27 11.72
C MET A 231 -3.98 8.93 12.90
N GLY A 232 -2.81 8.36 12.64
CA GLY A 232 -1.80 8.04 13.67
C GLY A 232 -2.25 7.01 14.71
N SER A 233 -3.38 6.33 14.50
CA SER A 233 -4.00 5.39 15.42
C SER A 233 -3.64 3.93 15.12
N VAL A 234 -4.01 3.04 16.05
CA VAL A 234 -4.18 1.61 15.77
C VAL A 234 -5.68 1.32 15.92
N THR A 235 -6.32 0.87 14.85
CA THR A 235 -7.75 0.54 14.81
C THR A 235 -7.90 -0.96 14.59
N MET A 236 -8.75 -1.61 15.40
CA MET A 236 -9.00 -3.04 15.37
C MET A 236 -10.50 -3.28 15.38
N GLU A 237 -11.00 -3.95 14.36
CA GLU A 237 -12.42 -4.25 14.12
C GLU A 237 -12.63 -5.72 13.75
#